data_AF-A0A2N2CUR9-F1
#
_entry.id   AF-A0A2N2CUR9-F1
#
_cell.length_a   1.000
_cell.length_b   1.000
_cell.length_c   1.000
_cell.angle_alpha   90.00
_cell.angle_beta   90.00
_cell.angle_gamma   90.00
#
_symmetry.space_group_name_H-M   'P 1'
#
loop_
_entity.id
_entity.type
_entity.pdbx_description
1 polymer ?
#
loop_
_entity_poly.entity_id
_entity_poly.type
_entity_poly.pdbx_seq_one_letter_code
_entity_poly.pdbx_strand_id
1 'polypeptide(L)'
;MFYDLKPGQQVFIEITNPVHGGVGWEFGQCLWSPSKNTIGRDSWALMRNVNKDDLIIHLLKTKNKGYAFSGVSIANTEYSTVNSEPPQPDKWRDSVPYYRIELSNFMLFSMPLNISEFFNKYENELKNIKGSFYVEYGAIKELRTAEKYIAKVPNELFNIINLFLYENGLEYKIYSEKTDFTDNEPAPCDISFPNKETVTTTRFIRDTAISKQLKAQYEYQCQICGKSILLPNKNYYSEGHHLRPLGAGYQGPDIKENIIVVCPYHHAEFDYGSIAINPTSHLIEHINDKDDYNKRPLFYDRKDISQEFIEFHYKYIFGKK
;
A
#
# COMPACT_ATOMS: atom_id res chain seq x y z
N MET A 1 10.67 5.44 -17.66
CA MET A 1 10.66 4.02 -17.26
C MET A 1 9.92 3.92 -15.94
N PHE A 2 9.20 2.83 -15.69
CA PHE A 2 8.40 2.69 -14.46
C PHE A 2 9.31 2.45 -13.24
N TYR A 3 10.33 1.61 -13.37
CA TYR A 3 11.31 1.28 -12.33
C TYR A 3 12.68 0.96 -12.94
N ASP A 4 13.75 1.35 -12.25
CA ASP A 4 15.13 1.09 -12.63
C ASP A 4 15.72 -0.02 -11.75
N LEU A 5 16.03 -1.17 -12.35
CA LEU A 5 16.60 -2.32 -11.63
C LEU A 5 18.02 -2.01 -11.13
N LYS A 6 18.29 -2.34 -9.88
CA LYS A 6 19.64 -2.32 -9.32
C LYS A 6 20.46 -3.50 -9.91
N PRO A 7 21.80 -3.39 -9.99
CA PRO A 7 22.64 -4.50 -10.43
C PRO A 7 22.39 -5.77 -9.61
N GLY A 8 22.09 -6.87 -10.30
CA GLY A 8 21.81 -8.18 -9.67
C GLY A 8 20.41 -8.33 -9.07
N GLN A 9 19.58 -7.29 -9.08
CA GLN A 9 18.20 -7.35 -8.59
C GLN A 9 17.36 -8.26 -9.48
N GLN A 10 16.65 -9.20 -8.86
CA GLN A 10 15.72 -10.07 -9.57
C GLN A 10 14.30 -9.50 -9.52
N VAL A 11 13.46 -10.00 -10.43
CA VAL A 11 12.06 -9.62 -10.50
C VAL A 11 11.18 -10.87 -10.40
N PHE A 12 10.17 -10.78 -9.55
CA PHE A 12 9.13 -11.79 -9.40
C PHE A 12 7.75 -11.18 -9.57
N ILE A 13 6.81 -12.00 -10.03
CA ILE A 13 5.39 -11.67 -10.04
C ILE A 13 4.67 -12.56 -9.03
N GLU A 14 3.93 -11.94 -8.12
CA GLU A 14 2.89 -12.60 -7.33
C GLU A 14 1.58 -12.64 -8.11
N ILE A 15 0.92 -13.79 -8.15
CA ILE A 15 -0.38 -14.00 -8.78
C ILE A 15 -1.33 -14.49 -7.69
N THR A 16 -2.23 -13.62 -7.23
CA THR A 16 -3.00 -13.86 -6.02
C THR A 16 -4.46 -13.43 -6.13
N ASN A 17 -5.29 -13.91 -5.19
CA ASN A 17 -6.69 -13.51 -5.06
C ASN A 17 -6.81 -12.29 -4.13
N PRO A 18 -7.93 -11.54 -4.14
CA PRO A 18 -8.15 -10.43 -3.22
C PRO A 18 -8.06 -10.81 -1.73
N VAL A 19 -8.52 -12.02 -1.38
CA VAL A 19 -8.45 -12.56 -0.02
C VAL A 19 -7.03 -13.08 0.24
N HIS A 20 -6.39 -12.54 1.28
CA HIS A 20 -5.03 -12.87 1.73
C HIS A 20 -5.07 -13.47 3.15
N GLY A 21 -3.99 -13.34 3.93
CA GLY A 21 -3.86 -14.01 5.22
C GLY A 21 -4.49 -13.28 6.41
N GLY A 22 -5.09 -12.09 6.22
CA GLY A 22 -5.65 -11.28 7.31
C GLY A 22 -4.61 -10.34 7.94
N VAL A 23 -4.87 -9.89 9.18
CA VAL A 23 -4.04 -8.87 9.85
C VAL A 23 -2.59 -9.34 10.03
N GLY A 24 -1.62 -8.54 9.56
CA GLY A 24 -0.18 -8.87 9.52
C GLY A 24 0.25 -9.79 8.36
N TRP A 25 -0.69 -10.15 7.48
CA TRP A 25 -0.53 -11.03 6.31
C TRP A 25 -1.30 -10.50 5.10
N GLU A 26 -1.50 -9.18 5.06
CA GLU A 26 -2.27 -8.49 4.04
C GLU A 26 -1.51 -8.43 2.71
N PHE A 27 -2.27 -8.18 1.64
CA PHE A 27 -1.72 -7.88 0.33
C PHE A 27 -0.72 -6.71 0.39
N GLY A 28 0.49 -6.94 -0.12
CA GLY A 28 1.57 -5.96 -0.10
C GLY A 28 2.36 -5.87 1.23
N GLN A 29 1.99 -6.65 2.27
CA GLN A 29 2.80 -6.75 3.50
C GLN A 29 3.73 -7.96 3.50
N CYS A 30 3.27 -9.10 2.98
CA CYS A 30 4.11 -10.29 2.87
C CYS A 30 3.67 -11.18 1.70
N LEU A 31 4.61 -11.96 1.16
CA LEU A 31 4.27 -13.15 0.38
C LEU A 31 4.18 -14.33 1.33
N TRP A 32 3.20 -15.20 1.12
CA TRP A 32 3.06 -16.40 1.94
C TRP A 32 2.46 -17.59 1.20
N SER A 33 2.83 -18.79 1.64
CA SER A 33 2.23 -20.05 1.21
C SER A 33 2.44 -21.11 2.29
N PRO A 34 1.68 -22.21 2.30
CA PRO A 34 2.13 -23.39 3.04
C PRO A 34 3.40 -23.96 2.39
N SER A 35 4.24 -24.63 3.18
CA SER A 35 5.48 -25.25 2.68
C SER A 35 5.23 -26.48 1.80
N LYS A 36 4.06 -27.11 1.96
CA LYS A 36 3.62 -28.28 1.20
C LYS A 36 2.16 -28.12 0.82
N ASN A 37 1.83 -28.59 -0.38
CA ASN A 37 0.45 -28.68 -0.82
C ASN A 37 -0.24 -29.89 -0.18
N THR A 38 -1.52 -30.10 -0.53
CA THR A 38 -2.35 -31.18 0.03
C THR A 38 -1.81 -32.60 -0.25
N ILE A 39 -0.92 -32.77 -1.23
CA ILE A 39 -0.27 -34.05 -1.55
C ILE A 39 1.19 -34.12 -1.07
N GLY A 40 1.62 -33.19 -0.21
CA GLY A 40 2.94 -33.17 0.41
C GLY A 40 4.08 -32.64 -0.48
N ARG A 41 3.79 -32.12 -1.67
CA ARG A 41 4.80 -31.51 -2.56
C ARG A 41 4.96 -30.03 -2.27
N ASP A 42 6.18 -29.55 -2.44
CA ASP A 42 6.48 -28.14 -2.37
C ASP A 42 6.17 -27.43 -3.70
N SER A 43 4.91 -27.02 -3.86
CA SER A 43 4.45 -26.27 -5.03
C SER A 43 4.94 -24.82 -5.08
N TRP A 44 5.53 -24.31 -3.99
CA TRP A 44 5.95 -22.91 -3.84
C TRP A 44 7.46 -22.76 -3.66
N ALA A 45 8.22 -23.79 -4.06
CA ALA A 45 9.68 -23.84 -3.99
C ALA A 45 10.37 -22.57 -4.50
N LEU A 46 9.77 -21.88 -5.47
CA LEU A 46 10.31 -20.66 -6.06
C LEU A 46 10.35 -19.47 -5.09
N MET A 47 9.53 -19.45 -4.04
CA MET A 47 9.63 -18.43 -2.98
C MET A 47 11.01 -18.41 -2.33
N ARG A 48 11.69 -19.57 -2.27
CA ARG A 48 13.04 -19.65 -1.71
C ARG A 48 14.10 -18.91 -2.51
N ASN A 49 13.80 -18.56 -3.76
CA ASN A 49 14.74 -17.88 -4.64
C ASN A 49 14.58 -16.35 -4.60
N VAL A 50 13.61 -15.85 -3.82
CA VAL A 50 13.42 -14.42 -3.57
C VAL A 50 14.45 -13.99 -2.53
N ASN A 51 15.29 -13.04 -2.93
CA ASN A 51 16.27 -12.43 -2.06
C ASN A 51 15.76 -11.08 -1.56
N LYS A 52 16.35 -10.60 -0.47
CA LYS A 52 16.18 -9.22 -0.05
C LYS A 52 16.52 -8.27 -1.21
N ASP A 53 15.77 -7.17 -1.29
CA ASP A 53 15.81 -6.16 -2.34
C ASP A 53 15.26 -6.59 -3.71
N ASP A 54 14.78 -7.83 -3.91
CA ASP A 54 14.14 -8.21 -5.17
C ASP A 54 12.81 -7.46 -5.40
N LEU A 55 12.51 -7.15 -6.66
CA LEU A 55 11.28 -6.46 -7.05
C LEU A 55 10.13 -7.46 -7.16
N ILE A 56 9.02 -7.16 -6.49
CA ILE A 56 7.79 -7.97 -6.53
C ILE A 56 6.70 -7.17 -7.21
N ILE A 57 6.23 -7.66 -8.36
CA ILE A 57 5.09 -7.08 -9.08
C ILE A 57 3.84 -7.91 -8.75
N HIS A 58 2.74 -7.25 -8.42
CA HIS A 58 1.54 -7.93 -7.93
C HIS A 58 0.43 -7.98 -8.98
N LEU A 59 0.03 -9.19 -9.37
CA LEU A 59 -1.17 -9.48 -10.14
C LEU A 59 -2.31 -9.92 -9.22
N LEU A 60 -3.37 -9.11 -9.16
CA LEU A 60 -4.55 -9.42 -8.38
C LEU A 60 -5.68 -9.91 -9.27
N LYS A 61 -6.37 -10.97 -8.84
CA LYS A 61 -7.54 -11.48 -9.54
C LYS A 61 -8.70 -10.47 -9.51
N THR A 62 -9.27 -10.19 -10.67
CA THR A 62 -10.38 -9.26 -10.84
C THR A 62 -11.74 -9.95 -10.67
N LYS A 63 -12.81 -9.17 -10.48
CA LYS A 63 -14.19 -9.69 -10.37
C LYS A 63 -14.61 -10.52 -11.60
N ASN A 64 -14.06 -10.21 -12.77
CA ASN A 64 -14.34 -10.89 -14.04
C ASN A 64 -13.47 -12.15 -14.26
N LYS A 65 -12.87 -12.70 -13.20
CA LYS A 65 -11.98 -13.87 -13.22
C LYS A 65 -10.67 -13.71 -14.03
N GLY A 66 -10.34 -12.50 -14.47
CA GLY A 66 -9.02 -12.15 -15.04
C GLY A 66 -8.04 -11.69 -13.96
N TYR A 67 -6.91 -11.12 -14.37
CA TYR A 67 -5.92 -10.52 -13.47
C TYR A 67 -5.60 -9.08 -13.91
N ALA A 68 -5.12 -8.27 -12.96
CA ALA A 68 -4.63 -6.94 -13.24
C ALA A 68 -3.33 -6.68 -12.48
N PHE A 69 -2.40 -5.95 -13.12
CA PHE A 69 -1.30 -5.32 -12.39
C PHE A 69 -1.89 -4.36 -11.38
N SER A 70 -1.66 -4.64 -10.10
CA SER A 70 -2.37 -3.99 -9.00
C SER A 70 -1.42 -3.34 -8.00
N GLY A 71 -0.13 -3.66 -8.04
CA GLY A 71 0.85 -2.99 -7.20
C GLY A 71 2.25 -3.51 -7.42
N VAL A 72 3.18 -2.93 -6.69
CA VAL A 72 4.60 -3.32 -6.66
C VAL A 72 5.16 -3.17 -5.26
N SER A 73 6.07 -4.05 -4.86
CA SER A 73 6.79 -4.02 -3.59
C SER A 73 8.25 -4.42 -3.79
N ILE A 74 9.02 -4.33 -2.70
CA ILE A 74 10.36 -4.88 -2.57
C ILE A 74 10.36 -5.97 -1.51
N ALA A 75 11.07 -7.06 -1.76
CA ALA A 75 11.33 -8.06 -0.74
C ALA A 75 12.20 -7.47 0.38
N ASN A 76 11.66 -7.30 1.57
CA ASN A 76 12.40 -6.77 2.72
C ASN A 76 13.30 -7.84 3.38
N THR A 77 12.91 -9.10 3.21
CA THR A 77 13.58 -10.28 3.76
C THR A 77 13.74 -11.34 2.68
N GLU A 78 14.64 -12.28 2.91
CA GLU A 78 14.63 -13.57 2.20
C GLU A 78 13.47 -14.43 2.72
N TYR A 79 13.23 -15.58 2.08
CA TYR A 79 12.23 -16.51 2.59
C TYR A 79 12.57 -17.01 4.00
N SER A 80 11.55 -17.16 4.82
CA SER A 80 11.62 -17.84 6.11
C SER A 80 10.45 -18.81 6.27
N THR A 81 10.59 -19.77 7.19
CA THR A 81 9.48 -20.64 7.59
C THR A 81 8.94 -20.20 8.94
N VAL A 82 7.63 -20.03 9.03
CA VAL A 82 6.94 -19.69 10.28
C VAL A 82 5.91 -20.75 10.64
N ASN A 83 5.69 -20.92 11.94
CA ASN A 83 4.68 -21.83 12.48
C ASN A 83 3.40 -21.11 12.91
N SER A 84 3.37 -19.78 12.84
CA SER A 84 2.16 -18.99 13.04
C SER A 84 1.24 -19.13 11.83
N GLU A 85 0.00 -19.52 12.08
CA GLU A 85 -1.03 -19.58 11.06
C GLU A 85 -1.52 -18.17 10.70
N PRO A 86 -1.74 -17.85 9.40
CA PRO A 86 -2.34 -16.58 9.02
C PRO A 86 -3.77 -16.49 9.59
N PRO A 87 -4.22 -15.33 10.11
CA PRO A 87 -5.57 -15.16 10.66
C PRO A 87 -6.71 -15.57 9.72
N GLN A 88 -6.50 -15.51 8.41
CA GLN A 88 -7.43 -15.93 7.37
C GLN A 88 -6.75 -16.95 6.43
N PRO A 89 -6.54 -18.21 6.86
CA PRO A 89 -5.78 -19.19 6.10
C PRO A 89 -6.58 -19.83 4.95
N ASP A 90 -7.90 -19.57 4.90
CA ASP A 90 -8.85 -20.20 3.98
C ASP A 90 -8.68 -21.74 3.99
N LYS A 91 -8.51 -22.37 2.82
CA LYS A 91 -8.28 -23.81 2.66
C LYS A 91 -6.91 -24.29 3.12
N TRP A 92 -5.99 -23.39 3.47
CA TRP A 92 -4.63 -23.70 3.92
C TRP A 92 -4.49 -23.70 5.44
N ARG A 93 -5.63 -23.84 6.14
CA ARG A 93 -5.64 -24.04 7.59
C ARG A 93 -4.79 -25.26 7.96
N ASP A 94 -4.14 -25.23 9.12
CA ASP A 94 -3.34 -26.32 9.71
C ASP A 94 -2.20 -26.83 8.80
N SER A 95 -1.73 -26.00 7.86
CA SER A 95 -0.72 -26.37 6.86
C SER A 95 0.71 -25.95 7.26
N VAL A 96 0.96 -25.86 8.56
CA VAL A 96 2.26 -25.52 9.15
C VAL A 96 3.35 -26.51 8.67
N PRO A 97 4.56 -26.04 8.33
CA PRO A 97 5.01 -24.65 8.35
C PRO A 97 4.62 -23.86 7.08
N TYR A 98 4.53 -22.54 7.21
CA TYR A 98 4.29 -21.61 6.11
C TYR A 98 5.59 -20.93 5.67
N TYR A 99 5.78 -20.72 4.38
CA TYR A 99 6.75 -19.77 3.87
C TYR A 99 6.22 -18.35 4.05
N ARG A 100 7.11 -17.44 4.46
CA ARG A 100 6.83 -16.02 4.61
C ARG A 100 8.02 -15.18 4.13
N ILE A 101 7.72 -14.14 3.36
CA ILE A 101 8.68 -13.10 2.93
C ILE A 101 8.03 -11.76 3.27
N GLU A 102 8.64 -10.98 4.16
CA GLU A 102 8.18 -9.62 4.41
C GLU A 102 8.44 -8.74 3.18
N LEU A 103 7.46 -7.89 2.88
CA LEU A 103 7.54 -6.91 1.82
C LEU A 103 7.67 -5.50 2.39
N SER A 104 8.37 -4.66 1.66
CA SER A 104 8.48 -3.23 1.89
C SER A 104 8.17 -2.46 0.62
N ASN A 105 8.07 -1.14 0.72
CA ASN A 105 7.88 -0.21 -0.40
C ASN A 105 6.65 -0.53 -1.25
N PHE A 106 5.60 -1.10 -0.65
CA PHE A 106 4.38 -1.41 -1.37
C PHE A 106 3.70 -0.15 -1.92
N MET A 107 3.52 -0.12 -3.23
CA MET A 107 2.71 0.86 -3.95
C MET A 107 1.52 0.14 -4.59
N LEU A 108 0.33 0.42 -4.08
CA LEU A 108 -0.93 -0.01 -4.70
C LEU A 108 -1.24 0.90 -5.89
N PHE A 109 -1.62 0.31 -7.03
CA PHE A 109 -2.03 1.08 -8.21
C PHE A 109 -3.47 1.55 -8.03
N SER A 110 -3.68 2.87 -8.10
CA SER A 110 -5.01 3.48 -8.01
C SER A 110 -5.95 3.02 -9.12
N MET A 111 -5.40 2.73 -10.29
CA MET A 111 -6.08 2.12 -11.43
C MET A 111 -5.35 0.85 -11.86
N PRO A 112 -5.80 -0.34 -11.43
CA PRO A 112 -5.20 -1.60 -11.85
C PRO A 112 -5.29 -1.80 -13.37
N LEU A 113 -4.18 -2.21 -13.99
CA LEU A 113 -4.09 -2.39 -15.44
C LEU A 113 -4.38 -3.84 -15.81
N ASN A 114 -5.35 -4.05 -16.68
CA ASN A 114 -5.81 -5.39 -17.03
C ASN A 114 -4.71 -6.17 -17.77
N ILE A 115 -4.46 -7.40 -17.34
CA ILE A 115 -3.44 -8.26 -17.95
C ILE A 115 -3.75 -8.57 -19.42
N SER A 116 -5.02 -8.58 -19.83
CA SER A 116 -5.40 -8.80 -21.22
C SER A 116 -4.92 -7.68 -22.14
N GLU A 117 -4.90 -6.43 -21.65
CA GLU A 117 -4.39 -5.30 -22.43
C GLU A 117 -2.89 -5.44 -22.67
N PHE A 118 -2.15 -5.89 -21.64
CA PHE A 118 -0.74 -6.22 -21.76
C PHE A 118 -0.48 -7.35 -22.77
N PHE A 119 -1.22 -8.46 -22.66
CA PHE A 119 -1.08 -9.59 -23.58
C PHE A 119 -1.41 -9.22 -25.03
N ASN A 120 -2.50 -8.48 -25.26
CA ASN A 120 -2.89 -8.05 -26.59
C ASN A 120 -1.88 -7.09 -27.21
N LYS A 121 -1.28 -6.21 -26.40
CA LYS A 121 -0.32 -5.21 -26.88
C LYS A 121 1.03 -5.81 -27.28
N TYR A 122 1.53 -6.78 -26.53
CA TYR A 122 2.88 -7.36 -26.72
C TYR A 122 2.86 -8.84 -27.11
N GLU A 123 1.78 -9.31 -27.75
CA GLU A 123 1.57 -10.75 -28.01
C GLU A 123 2.77 -11.41 -28.71
N ASN A 124 3.31 -10.76 -29.73
CA ASN A 124 4.40 -11.31 -30.54
C ASN A 124 5.71 -11.42 -29.74
N GLU A 125 6.05 -10.38 -28.99
CA GLU A 125 7.23 -10.32 -28.13
C GLU A 125 7.13 -11.38 -27.02
N LEU A 126 5.95 -11.48 -26.39
CA LEU A 126 5.71 -12.42 -25.30
C LEU A 126 5.78 -13.88 -25.75
N LYS A 127 5.33 -14.21 -26.96
CA LYS A 127 5.45 -15.58 -27.52
C LYS A 127 6.90 -16.00 -27.78
N ASN A 128 7.82 -15.05 -27.94
CA ASN A 128 9.24 -15.34 -28.11
C ASN A 128 9.97 -15.56 -26.77
N ILE A 129 9.38 -15.12 -25.65
CA ILE A 129 9.95 -15.26 -24.31
C ILE A 129 9.43 -16.55 -23.68
N LYS A 130 10.34 -17.45 -23.33
CA LYS A 130 9.98 -18.75 -22.74
C LYS A 130 9.90 -18.69 -21.23
N GLY A 131 8.69 -18.93 -20.71
CA GLY A 131 8.43 -19.20 -19.31
C GLY A 131 8.42 -17.95 -18.43
N SER A 132 7.33 -17.76 -17.67
CA SER A 132 7.22 -16.83 -16.54
C SER A 132 5.78 -16.96 -16.00
N PHE A 133 5.08 -15.87 -15.72
CA PHE A 133 3.74 -15.81 -15.16
C PHE A 133 2.61 -16.12 -16.18
N TYR A 134 2.92 -16.39 -17.45
CA TYR A 134 1.94 -16.69 -18.50
C TYR A 134 2.31 -17.94 -19.32
N VAL A 135 1.32 -18.47 -20.04
CA VAL A 135 1.41 -19.64 -20.91
C VAL A 135 0.61 -19.43 -22.20
N GLU A 136 0.98 -20.12 -23.27
CA GLU A 136 0.12 -20.29 -24.46
C GLU A 136 -0.94 -21.37 -24.16
N TYR A 137 -2.20 -21.08 -24.45
CA TYR A 137 -3.33 -21.97 -24.20
C TYR A 137 -4.17 -22.22 -25.46
N GLY A 138 -4.58 -23.48 -25.64
CA GLY A 138 -5.46 -23.90 -26.73
C GLY A 138 -4.81 -23.92 -28.11
N ALA A 139 -5.60 -24.29 -29.12
CA ALA A 139 -5.12 -24.45 -30.51
C ALA A 139 -4.62 -23.14 -31.14
N ILE A 140 -5.21 -22.01 -30.73
CA ILE A 140 -4.86 -20.67 -31.21
C ILE A 140 -3.69 -20.04 -30.44
N LYS A 141 -3.12 -20.73 -29.44
CA LYS A 141 -1.98 -20.26 -28.64
C LYS A 141 -2.23 -18.89 -28.00
N GLU A 142 -3.40 -18.72 -27.40
CA GLU A 142 -3.77 -17.50 -26.67
C GLU A 142 -2.90 -17.37 -25.41
N LEU A 143 -2.42 -16.17 -25.11
CA LEU A 143 -1.68 -15.92 -23.87
C LEU A 143 -2.63 -15.82 -22.67
N ARG A 144 -2.36 -16.61 -21.63
CA ARG A 144 -3.10 -16.59 -20.37
C ARG A 144 -2.17 -16.59 -19.17
N THR A 145 -2.62 -16.00 -18.07
CA THR A 145 -1.93 -16.09 -16.79
C THR A 145 -1.83 -17.55 -16.35
N ALA A 146 -0.64 -17.98 -15.95
CA ALA A 146 -0.37 -19.34 -15.53
C ALA A 146 -0.90 -19.58 -14.10
N GLU A 147 -1.32 -20.82 -13.82
CA GLU A 147 -1.80 -21.23 -12.49
C GLU A 147 -0.64 -21.47 -11.52
N LYS A 148 0.03 -20.41 -11.10
CA LYS A 148 1.08 -20.45 -10.07
C LYS A 148 0.94 -19.26 -9.14
N TYR A 149 1.46 -19.37 -7.92
CA TYR A 149 1.43 -18.25 -6.96
C TYR A 149 2.52 -17.21 -7.23
N ILE A 150 3.72 -17.67 -7.59
CA ILE A 150 4.87 -16.79 -7.85
C ILE A 150 5.58 -17.23 -9.12
N ALA A 151 6.09 -16.26 -9.88
CA ALA A 151 6.83 -16.48 -11.12
C ALA A 151 8.08 -15.61 -11.16
N LYS A 152 9.20 -16.16 -11.63
CA LYS A 152 10.40 -15.36 -11.95
C LYS A 152 10.18 -14.64 -13.28
N VAL A 153 10.61 -13.39 -13.37
CA VAL A 153 10.49 -12.55 -14.56
C VAL A 153 11.89 -12.35 -15.15
N PRO A 154 12.17 -12.89 -16.36
CA PRO A 154 13.41 -12.61 -17.08
C PRO A 154 13.56 -11.12 -17.40
N ASN A 155 14.79 -10.62 -17.53
CA ASN A 155 15.05 -9.20 -17.79
C ASN A 155 14.39 -8.68 -19.07
N GLU A 156 14.37 -9.48 -20.13
CA GLU A 156 13.67 -9.15 -21.38
C GLU A 156 12.17 -8.92 -21.16
N LEU A 157 11.53 -9.76 -20.34
CA LEU A 157 10.12 -9.64 -20.00
C LEU A 157 9.87 -8.44 -19.08
N PHE A 158 10.77 -8.22 -18.11
CA PHE A 158 10.69 -7.06 -17.24
C PHE A 158 10.73 -5.76 -18.05
N ASN A 159 11.59 -5.65 -19.06
CA ASN A 159 11.66 -4.44 -19.88
C ASN A 159 10.32 -4.13 -20.58
N ILE A 160 9.61 -5.16 -21.05
CA ILE A 160 8.29 -5.02 -21.67
C ILE A 160 7.26 -4.57 -20.62
N ILE A 161 7.24 -5.20 -19.44
CA ILE A 161 6.36 -4.81 -18.33
C ILE A 161 6.67 -3.37 -17.90
N ASN A 162 7.94 -3.02 -17.75
CA ASN A 162 8.41 -1.71 -17.31
C ASN A 162 7.97 -0.61 -18.27
N LEU A 163 8.05 -0.88 -19.59
CA LEU A 163 7.52 0.01 -20.62
C LEU A 163 6.00 0.13 -20.54
N PHE A 164 5.28 -1.00 -20.45
CA PHE A 164 3.83 -1.00 -20.37
C PHE A 164 3.30 -0.20 -19.17
N LEU A 165 3.85 -0.42 -17.98
CA LEU A 165 3.44 0.30 -16.78
C LEU A 165 3.73 1.80 -16.92
N TYR A 166 4.89 2.16 -17.47
CA TYR A 166 5.28 3.55 -17.70
C TYR A 166 4.37 4.28 -18.69
N GLU A 167 4.05 3.65 -19.82
CA GLU A 167 3.16 4.22 -20.84
C GLU A 167 1.73 4.41 -20.33
N ASN A 168 1.33 3.66 -19.31
CA ASN A 168 0.07 3.83 -18.60
C ASN A 168 0.18 4.81 -17.41
N GLY A 169 1.24 5.61 -17.35
CA GLY A 169 1.40 6.70 -16.38
C GLY A 169 1.82 6.25 -14.99
N LEU A 170 2.25 4.99 -14.82
CA LEU A 170 2.78 4.52 -13.54
C LEU A 170 4.27 4.83 -13.43
N GLU A 171 4.69 5.23 -12.24
CA GLU A 171 6.09 5.42 -11.88
C GLU A 171 6.30 4.89 -10.46
N TYR A 172 7.36 4.10 -10.27
CA TYR A 172 7.73 3.55 -8.98
C TYR A 172 9.14 4.01 -8.61
N LYS A 173 9.22 4.96 -7.69
CA LYS A 173 10.47 5.49 -7.15
C LYS A 173 10.63 5.08 -5.70
N ILE A 174 11.70 4.36 -5.43
CA ILE A 174 12.13 4.08 -4.06
C ILE A 174 13.12 5.17 -3.68
N TYR A 175 12.65 6.12 -2.90
CA TYR A 175 13.55 7.06 -2.25
C TYR A 175 14.25 6.29 -1.13
N SER A 176 15.54 6.01 -1.29
CA SER A 176 16.36 5.73 -0.12
C SER A 176 16.41 7.02 0.66
N GLU A 177 15.79 7.06 1.83
CA GLU A 177 16.26 7.97 2.85
C GLU A 177 17.70 7.53 3.17
N LYS A 178 18.69 8.11 2.47
CA LYS A 178 19.65 8.85 3.26
C LYS A 178 18.76 9.86 3.96
N THR A 179 18.62 9.72 5.27
CA THR A 179 18.20 10.83 6.11
C THR A 179 19.28 11.90 5.94
N ASP A 180 19.30 12.58 4.80
CA ASP A 180 19.54 14.01 4.82
C ASP A 180 18.28 14.51 5.50
N PHE A 181 18.33 14.56 6.83
CA PHE A 181 17.49 15.48 7.56
C PHE A 181 17.59 16.77 6.76
N THR A 182 16.49 17.25 6.18
CA THR A 182 16.46 18.69 5.91
C THR A 182 16.78 19.33 7.26
N ASP A 183 17.56 20.43 7.30
CA ASP A 183 18.17 21.09 8.48
C ASP A 183 17.19 21.55 9.60
N ASN A 184 16.12 20.82 9.79
CA ASN A 184 14.77 21.32 9.89
C ASN A 184 13.85 20.39 10.66
N GLU A 185 14.20 19.12 10.78
CA GLU A 185 13.53 18.15 11.64
C GLU A 185 14.55 17.65 12.67
N PRO A 186 14.28 17.77 13.98
CA PRO A 186 15.14 17.18 14.99
C PRO A 186 14.93 15.66 14.99
N ALA A 187 16.02 14.92 15.15
CA ALA A 187 15.99 13.47 15.24
C ALA A 187 15.04 13.00 16.38
N PRO A 188 14.28 11.91 16.19
CA PRO A 188 13.46 11.33 17.25
C PRO A 188 14.29 10.98 18.50
N CYS A 189 13.77 11.29 19.68
CA CYS A 189 14.44 11.16 20.99
C CYS A 189 14.70 9.70 21.41
N ASP A 190 14.19 8.70 20.68
CA ASP A 190 14.24 7.29 21.08
C ASP A 190 15.35 6.47 20.40
N ILE A 191 16.39 7.12 19.88
CA ILE A 191 17.56 6.44 19.32
C ILE A 191 18.65 6.32 20.39
N SER A 192 18.47 5.41 21.35
CA SER A 192 19.60 4.78 22.03
C SER A 192 19.98 3.50 21.30
N PHE A 193 21.02 3.54 20.46
CA PHE A 193 21.56 2.34 19.81
C PHE A 193 22.11 1.36 20.85
N PRO A 194 21.74 0.07 20.76
CA PRO A 194 22.72 -0.88 20.24
C PRO A 194 22.16 -1.84 19.18
N ASN A 195 23.07 -2.26 18.29
CA ASN A 195 22.93 -3.10 17.10
C ASN A 195 22.09 -2.55 15.94
N LYS A 196 22.82 -2.32 14.84
CA LYS A 196 22.27 -2.03 13.51
C LYS A 196 21.39 -3.19 13.05
N GLU A 197 20.09 -2.97 13.04
CA GLU A 197 19.21 -3.56 12.05
C GLU A 197 18.70 -2.44 11.16
N THR A 198 18.92 -2.57 9.85
CA THR A 198 18.38 -1.65 8.86
C THR A 198 16.87 -1.86 8.82
N VAL A 199 16.13 -1.09 9.61
CA VAL A 199 14.67 -1.06 9.54
C VAL A 199 14.29 -0.28 8.29
N THR A 200 13.96 -0.98 7.21
CA THR A 200 13.31 -0.39 6.05
C THR A 200 11.84 -0.19 6.39
N THR A 201 11.52 0.91 7.08
CA THR A 201 10.12 1.26 7.33
C THR A 201 9.50 1.74 6.03
N THR A 202 8.54 0.99 5.51
CA THR A 202 7.70 1.50 4.44
C THR A 202 6.59 2.33 5.04
N ARG A 203 6.84 3.63 5.20
CA ARG A 203 5.72 4.55 5.38
C ARG A 203 5.21 4.88 3.98
N PHE A 204 3.94 4.60 3.71
CA PHE A 204 3.24 5.26 2.62
C PHE A 204 3.46 6.76 2.81
N ILE A 205 4.19 7.41 1.91
CA ILE A 205 4.25 8.86 1.88
C ILE A 205 2.84 9.32 1.46
N ARG A 206 1.95 9.45 2.44
CA ARG A 206 0.58 9.97 2.29
C ARG A 206 0.57 11.49 2.07
N ASP A 207 1.74 12.11 1.90
CA ASP A 207 1.84 13.54 1.66
C ASP A 207 1.83 13.83 0.16
N THR A 208 0.64 13.68 -0.42
CA THR A 208 0.37 13.97 -1.83
C THR A 208 0.58 15.45 -2.10
N ALA A 209 0.80 15.84 -3.36
CA ALA A 209 0.93 17.26 -3.73
C ALA A 209 -0.28 18.09 -3.24
N ILE A 210 -1.46 17.47 -3.22
CA ILE A 210 -2.71 18.04 -2.71
C ILE A 210 -2.63 18.26 -1.19
N SER A 211 -2.20 17.26 -0.42
CA SER A 211 -1.99 17.40 1.03
C SER A 211 -1.01 18.53 1.35
N LYS A 212 0.13 18.60 0.66
CA LYS A 212 1.13 19.67 0.86
C LYS A 212 0.56 21.06 0.56
N GLN A 213 -0.17 21.21 -0.55
CA GLN A 213 -0.82 22.46 -0.90
C GLN A 213 -1.87 22.87 0.13
N LEU A 214 -2.71 21.94 0.59
CA LEU A 214 -3.72 22.21 1.61
C LEU A 214 -3.10 22.64 2.93
N LYS A 215 -2.08 21.93 3.42
CA LYS A 215 -1.39 22.29 4.65
C LYS A 215 -0.80 23.70 4.58
N ALA A 216 -0.15 24.04 3.47
CA ALA A 216 0.37 25.39 3.25
C ALA A 216 -0.74 26.44 3.15
N GLN A 217 -1.83 26.14 2.44
CA GLN A 217 -2.98 27.05 2.27
C GLN A 217 -3.64 27.41 3.61
N TYR A 218 -3.65 26.47 4.57
CA TYR A 218 -4.24 26.67 5.89
C TYR A 218 -3.19 26.84 6.99
N GLU A 219 -2.01 27.36 6.65
CA GLU A 219 -0.93 27.73 7.59
C GLU A 219 -0.54 26.60 8.56
N TYR A 220 -0.69 25.35 8.12
CA TYR A 220 -0.45 24.14 8.91
C TYR A 220 -1.26 24.08 10.23
N GLN A 221 -2.38 24.79 10.29
CA GLN A 221 -3.26 24.79 11.47
C GLN A 221 -4.18 23.58 11.45
N CYS A 222 -4.35 22.93 12.60
CA CYS A 222 -5.31 21.85 12.76
C CYS A 222 -6.76 22.38 12.69
N GLN A 223 -7.62 21.78 11.88
CA GLN A 223 -9.04 22.12 11.78
C GLN A 223 -9.84 21.84 13.07
N ILE A 224 -9.33 20.98 13.95
CA ILE A 224 -9.98 20.66 15.23
C ILE A 224 -9.58 21.67 16.31
N CYS A 225 -8.28 21.90 16.49
CA CYS A 225 -7.76 22.63 17.64
C CYS A 225 -6.99 23.92 17.32
N GLY A 226 -6.74 24.22 16.04
CA GLY A 226 -5.97 25.38 15.59
C GLY A 226 -4.46 25.30 15.83
N LYS A 227 -3.96 24.28 16.52
CA LYS A 227 -2.52 24.13 16.77
C LYS A 227 -1.79 23.82 15.46
N SER A 228 -0.63 24.45 15.30
CA SER A 228 0.42 24.10 14.35
C SER A 228 1.70 23.78 15.12
N ILE A 229 2.51 22.84 14.64
CA ILE A 229 3.75 22.46 15.31
C ILE A 229 4.88 23.27 14.71
N LEU A 230 5.48 24.19 15.47
CA LEU A 230 6.67 24.93 15.05
C LEU A 230 7.89 23.99 15.09
N LEU A 231 8.53 23.85 13.94
CA LEU A 231 9.75 23.06 13.78
C LEU A 231 11.01 23.93 14.02
N PRO A 232 12.17 23.32 14.34
CA PRO A 232 13.41 24.06 14.59
C PRO A 232 13.88 24.97 13.43
N ASN A 233 13.52 24.66 12.20
CA ASN A 233 13.74 25.52 11.02
C ASN A 233 12.81 26.71 10.87
N LYS A 234 11.91 26.92 11.83
CA LYS A 234 10.87 27.95 11.79
C LYS A 234 9.76 27.68 10.78
N ASN A 235 9.65 26.48 10.23
CA ASN A 235 8.47 26.04 9.49
C ASN A 235 7.44 25.42 10.42
N TYR A 236 6.23 25.18 9.91
CA TYR A 236 5.15 24.55 10.64
C TYR A 236 4.86 23.15 10.10
N TYR A 237 4.38 22.28 10.99
CA TYR A 237 4.03 20.91 10.69
C TYR A 237 2.58 20.58 11.06
N SER A 238 1.92 19.86 10.16
CA SER A 238 0.60 19.27 10.28
C SER A 238 0.49 18.07 9.33
N GLU A 239 -0.60 17.32 9.45
CA GLU A 239 -0.90 16.14 8.65
C GLU A 239 -2.21 16.34 7.87
N GLY A 240 -2.32 15.70 6.71
CA GLY A 240 -3.57 15.57 5.97
C GLY A 240 -4.15 14.18 6.20
N HIS A 241 -5.41 14.12 6.63
CA HIS A 241 -6.14 12.87 6.87
C HIS A 241 -7.28 12.72 5.87
N HIS A 242 -7.37 11.56 5.20
CA HIS A 242 -8.50 11.25 4.31
C HIS A 242 -9.71 10.78 5.11
N LEU A 243 -10.80 11.54 5.10
CA LEU A 243 -12.05 11.20 5.80
C LEU A 243 -12.61 9.84 5.35
N ARG A 244 -12.54 9.57 4.04
CA ARG A 244 -12.69 8.22 3.46
C ARG A 244 -11.30 7.68 3.10
N PRO A 245 -10.82 6.62 3.77
CA PRO A 245 -9.50 6.06 3.53
C PRO A 245 -9.28 5.64 2.07
N LEU A 246 -8.09 5.90 1.53
CA LEU A 246 -7.69 5.46 0.19
C LEU A 246 -7.69 3.92 0.07
N GLY A 247 -7.31 3.22 1.14
CA GLY A 247 -7.19 1.75 1.22
C GLY A 247 -8.30 1.06 2.03
N ALA A 248 -8.04 -0.17 2.50
CA ALA A 248 -8.92 -0.97 3.37
C ALA A 248 -10.32 -1.30 2.79
N GLY A 249 -10.43 -1.44 1.46
CA GLY A 249 -11.70 -1.76 0.78
C GLY A 249 -12.65 -0.57 0.59
N TYR A 250 -12.34 0.59 1.18
CA TYR A 250 -13.16 1.79 1.10
C TYR A 250 -12.93 2.63 -0.16
N GLN A 251 -11.74 2.56 -0.78
CA GLN A 251 -11.45 3.18 -2.08
C GLN A 251 -11.79 4.68 -2.13
N GLY A 252 -11.40 5.44 -1.11
CA GLY A 252 -11.53 6.89 -1.12
C GLY A 252 -10.65 7.54 -2.19
N PRO A 253 -11.10 8.62 -2.85
CA PRO A 253 -10.28 9.35 -3.81
C PRO A 253 -9.26 10.24 -3.10
N ASP A 254 -8.08 10.41 -3.71
CA ASP A 254 -7.06 11.37 -3.27
C ASP A 254 -7.36 12.76 -3.86
N ILE A 255 -8.34 13.45 -3.27
CA ILE A 255 -8.80 14.78 -3.68
C ILE A 255 -8.95 15.68 -2.44
N LYS A 256 -8.86 17.00 -2.64
CA LYS A 256 -8.86 17.97 -1.52
C LYS A 256 -10.14 17.94 -0.69
N GLU A 257 -11.26 17.60 -1.32
CA GLU A 257 -12.58 17.49 -0.72
C GLU A 257 -12.64 16.36 0.32
N ASN A 258 -11.76 15.36 0.21
CA ASN A 258 -11.66 14.21 1.11
C ASN A 258 -10.61 14.40 2.22
N ILE A 259 -9.88 15.52 2.25
CA ILE A 259 -8.73 15.71 3.14
C ILE A 259 -9.03 16.78 4.18
N ILE A 260 -8.93 16.40 5.45
CA ILE A 260 -8.92 17.31 6.59
C ILE A 260 -7.49 17.57 7.07
N VAL A 261 -7.13 18.83 7.34
CA VAL A 261 -5.81 19.20 7.87
C VAL A 261 -5.87 19.16 9.39
N VAL A 262 -4.99 18.37 10.01
CA VAL A 262 -5.02 18.08 11.45
C VAL A 262 -3.61 18.01 12.03
N CYS A 263 -3.48 18.18 13.35
CA CYS A 263 -2.24 17.87 14.04
C CYS A 263 -2.13 16.34 14.26
N PRO A 264 -0.94 15.81 14.59
CA PRO A 264 -0.74 14.35 14.76
C PRO A 264 -1.66 13.71 15.80
N TYR A 265 -2.01 14.46 16.85
CA TYR A 265 -2.94 13.99 17.88
C TYR A 265 -4.34 13.72 17.31
N HIS A 266 -4.95 14.70 16.65
CA HIS A 266 -6.28 14.52 16.05
C HIS A 266 -6.22 13.61 14.81
N HIS A 267 -5.09 13.55 14.10
CA HIS A 267 -4.91 12.56 13.02
C HIS A 267 -5.08 11.13 13.55
N ALA A 268 -4.45 10.82 14.69
CA ALA A 268 -4.61 9.52 15.33
C ALA A 268 -6.07 9.28 15.75
N GLU A 269 -6.74 10.28 16.32
CA GLU A 269 -8.16 10.15 16.68
C GLU A 269 -9.05 9.86 15.47
N PHE A 270 -8.79 10.47 14.31
CA PHE A 270 -9.50 10.15 13.07
C PHE A 270 -9.13 8.74 12.55
N ASP A 271 -7.86 8.33 12.61
CA ASP A 271 -7.41 6.99 12.20
C ASP A 271 -8.14 5.88 12.97
N TYR A 272 -8.34 6.08 14.28
CA TYR A 272 -9.02 5.14 15.18
C TYR A 272 -10.52 5.40 15.33
N GLY A 273 -11.08 6.42 14.67
CA GLY A 273 -12.51 6.72 14.74
C GLY A 273 -12.98 7.20 16.12
N SER A 274 -12.09 7.79 16.92
CA SER A 274 -12.42 8.41 18.21
C SER A 274 -13.07 9.78 18.06
N ILE A 275 -12.84 10.44 16.92
CA ILE A 275 -13.38 11.77 16.59
C ILE A 275 -14.05 11.76 15.22
N ALA A 276 -15.05 12.59 15.03
CA ALA A 276 -15.70 12.84 13.74
C ALA A 276 -16.25 14.26 13.64
N ILE A 277 -16.70 14.63 12.44
CA ILE A 277 -17.53 15.81 12.22
C ILE A 277 -18.96 15.32 12.05
N ASN A 278 -19.90 15.85 12.83
CA ASN A 278 -21.31 15.51 12.68
C ASN A 278 -21.84 16.04 11.34
N PRO A 279 -22.45 15.18 10.49
CA PRO A 279 -22.88 15.57 9.14
C PRO A 279 -24.05 16.56 9.12
N THR A 280 -24.79 16.72 10.22
CA THR A 280 -25.93 17.63 10.31
C THR A 280 -25.58 18.94 11.00
N SER A 281 -24.90 18.88 12.15
CA SER A 281 -24.56 20.06 12.93
C SER A 281 -23.23 20.70 12.53
N HIS A 282 -22.38 19.98 11.79
CA HIS A 282 -20.99 20.34 11.49
C HIS A 282 -20.13 20.62 12.73
N LEU A 283 -20.57 20.16 13.90
CA LEU A 283 -19.79 20.20 15.12
C LEU A 283 -18.90 18.96 15.22
N ILE A 284 -17.80 19.11 15.93
CA ILE A 284 -16.92 18.01 16.30
C ILE A 284 -17.67 17.07 17.25
N GLU A 285 -17.59 15.77 17.04
CA GLU A 285 -18.05 14.75 17.97
C GLU A 285 -16.92 13.83 18.36
N HIS A 286 -16.86 13.49 19.64
CA HIS A 286 -15.83 12.63 20.19
C HIS A 286 -16.46 11.51 21.03
N ILE A 287 -15.91 10.30 20.97
CA ILE A 287 -16.43 9.14 21.71
C ILE A 287 -16.36 9.32 23.23
N ASN A 288 -15.43 10.15 23.70
CA ASN A 288 -15.34 10.59 25.09
C ASN A 288 -16.09 11.92 25.23
N ASP A 289 -17.23 11.90 25.93
CA ASP A 289 -18.07 13.06 26.15
C ASP A 289 -17.38 14.21 26.91
N LYS A 290 -16.29 13.90 27.64
CA LYS A 290 -15.50 14.87 28.40
C LYS A 290 -14.35 15.48 27.62
N ASP A 291 -14.18 15.09 26.35
CA ASP A 291 -13.15 15.67 25.51
C ASP A 291 -13.39 17.18 25.31
N ASP A 292 -12.30 17.95 25.32
CA ASP A 292 -12.34 19.41 25.25
C ASP A 292 -12.92 19.91 23.93
N TYR A 293 -12.88 19.13 22.86
CA TYR A 293 -13.36 19.52 21.52
C TYR A 293 -14.75 18.94 21.20
N ASN A 294 -15.30 18.07 22.04
CA ASN A 294 -16.63 17.50 21.82
C ASN A 294 -17.70 18.60 21.76
N LYS A 295 -18.54 18.56 20.72
CA LYS A 295 -19.62 19.51 20.41
C LYS A 295 -19.14 20.95 20.17
N ARG A 296 -17.85 21.16 19.88
CA ARG A 296 -17.31 22.45 19.46
C ARG A 296 -17.34 22.61 17.95
N PRO A 297 -17.39 23.84 17.42
CA PRO A 297 -17.16 24.08 16.01
C PRO A 297 -15.71 23.78 15.63
N LEU A 298 -15.46 23.48 14.35
CA LEU A 298 -14.11 23.46 13.79
C LEU A 298 -13.43 24.81 14.00
N PHE A 299 -12.11 24.80 14.18
CA PHE A 299 -11.31 26.02 14.37
C PHE A 299 -11.41 26.96 13.17
N TYR A 300 -11.43 26.39 11.95
CA TYR A 300 -11.80 27.10 10.73
C TYR A 300 -12.65 26.20 9.84
N ASP A 301 -13.53 26.83 9.07
CA ASP A 301 -14.45 26.16 8.15
C ASP A 301 -13.81 25.95 6.76
N ARG A 302 -14.03 24.76 6.20
CA ARG A 302 -13.59 24.32 4.87
C ARG A 302 -14.82 23.92 4.06
N LYS A 303 -15.41 24.88 3.35
CA LYS A 303 -16.61 24.64 2.53
C LYS A 303 -16.38 23.69 1.35
N ASP A 304 -15.12 23.46 1.00
CA ASP A 304 -14.72 22.54 -0.04
C ASP A 304 -14.61 21.09 0.44
N ILE A 305 -14.69 20.80 1.75
CA ILE A 305 -14.78 19.41 2.21
C ILE A 305 -16.15 18.85 1.80
N SER A 306 -16.15 17.72 1.10
CA SER A 306 -17.40 17.12 0.61
C SER A 306 -18.18 16.49 1.77
N GLN A 307 -19.46 16.83 1.81
CA GLN A 307 -20.44 16.25 2.71
C GLN A 307 -20.45 14.72 2.66
N GLU A 308 -20.26 14.13 1.47
CA GLU A 308 -20.21 12.67 1.28
C GLU A 308 -19.12 12.03 2.15
N PHE A 309 -17.94 12.66 2.26
CA PHE A 309 -16.83 12.08 3.01
C PHE A 309 -16.98 12.27 4.53
N ILE A 310 -17.59 13.38 4.95
CA ILE A 310 -17.99 13.57 6.36
C ILE A 310 -18.99 12.49 6.76
N GLU A 311 -20.05 12.29 5.96
CA GLU A 311 -21.05 11.25 6.19
C GLU A 311 -20.46 9.85 6.18
N PHE A 312 -19.53 9.59 5.25
CA PHE A 312 -18.83 8.33 5.17
C PHE A 312 -18.04 8.03 6.45
N HIS A 313 -17.20 8.98 6.89
CA HIS A 313 -16.39 8.82 8.09
C HIS A 313 -17.27 8.58 9.32
N TYR A 314 -18.29 9.43 9.49
CA TYR A 314 -19.23 9.34 10.60
C TYR A 314 -19.99 8.00 10.61
N LYS A 315 -20.39 7.51 9.44
CA LYS A 315 -21.16 6.26 9.33
C LYS A 315 -20.31 5.01 9.46
N TYR A 316 -19.08 4.99 8.94
CA TYR A 316 -18.32 3.74 8.79
C TYR A 316 -17.09 3.63 9.68
N ILE A 317 -16.59 4.74 10.24
CA ILE A 317 -15.33 4.76 11.00
C ILE A 317 -15.57 5.20 12.45
N PHE A 318 -16.31 6.29 12.66
CA PHE A 318 -16.56 6.83 14.00
C PHE A 318 -17.21 5.79 14.92
N GLY A 319 -16.54 5.48 16.04
CA GLY A 319 -16.98 4.50 17.03
C GLY A 319 -17.00 3.03 16.59
N LYS A 320 -16.32 2.68 15.48
CA LYS A 320 -16.43 1.34 14.84
C LYS A 320 -15.11 0.60 14.65
N LYS A 321 -13.99 1.20 15.03
CA LYS A 321 -12.66 0.60 14.93
C LYS A 321 -12.14 0.09 16.26
#